data_AF-A0A6C8GNH5-F1
#
_entry.id   AF-A0A6C8GNH5-F1
#
_cell.length_a   1.000
_cell.length_b   1.000
_cell.length_c   1.000
_cell.angle_alpha   90.00
_cell.angle_beta   90.00
_cell.angle_gamma   90.00
#
_symmetry.space_group_name_H-M   'P 1'
#
loop_
_entity.id
_entity.type
_entity.pdbx_description
1 polymer ?
#
loop_
_entity_poly.entity_id
_entity_poly.type
_entity_poly.pdbx_seq_one_letter_code
_entity_poly.pdbx_strand_id
1 'polypeptide(L)'
;MAPVLMRDPSSFALLERILTSTLHTASPPSLLPLITLLTSRINGSAACFNEQATQPGAWRRAVITLRQEDDDIARCELEPALTQAIQWLTRAPDRFSAAHFFPLLTRGVSSEQAINMLGWCGVCGWLNRLKIALGETY
;
A
#
# COMPACT_ATOMS: atom_id res chain seq x y z
N MET A 1 -10.92 11.15 7.07
CA MET A 1 -10.70 10.34 8.29
C MET A 1 -10.70 11.14 9.59
N ALA A 2 -10.02 12.29 9.65
CA ALA A 2 -9.81 13.05 10.90
C ALA A 2 -11.10 13.39 11.69
N PRO A 3 -12.23 13.84 11.09
CA PRO A 3 -13.41 14.24 11.87
C PRO A 3 -14.07 13.10 12.65
N VAL A 4 -13.95 11.86 12.17
CA VAL A 4 -14.53 10.67 12.80
C VAL A 4 -13.61 10.15 13.90
N LEU A 5 -12.30 10.07 13.64
CA LEU A 5 -11.32 9.59 14.61
C LEU A 5 -11.02 10.61 15.72
N MET A 6 -11.19 11.91 15.48
CA MET A 6 -11.05 12.93 16.52
C MET A 6 -12.09 12.80 17.65
N ARG A 7 -13.18 12.03 17.44
CA ARG A 7 -14.16 11.73 18.50
C ARG A 7 -13.65 10.68 19.50
N ASP A 8 -12.59 9.96 19.16
CA ASP A 8 -11.87 9.05 20.06
C ASP A 8 -10.35 9.30 19.98
N PRO A 9 -9.82 10.19 20.82
CA PRO A 9 -8.40 10.53 20.84
C PRO A 9 -7.48 9.33 21.05
N SER A 10 -7.94 8.28 21.73
CA SER A 10 -7.15 7.08 22.00
C SER A 10 -6.91 6.27 20.72
N SER A 11 -7.96 6.06 19.92
CA SER A 11 -7.86 5.41 18.60
C SER A 11 -7.02 6.23 17.64
N PHE A 12 -7.13 7.57 17.67
CA PHE A 12 -6.31 8.45 16.84
C PHE A 12 -4.81 8.34 17.18
N ALA A 13 -4.46 8.37 18.47
CA ALA A 13 -3.06 8.22 18.91
C ALA A 13 -2.48 6.85 18.54
N LEU A 14 -3.27 5.78 18.64
CA LEU A 14 -2.84 4.45 18.22
C LEU A 14 -2.59 4.38 16.71
N LEU A 15 -3.45 5.02 15.91
CA LEU A 15 -3.26 5.11 14.46
C LEU A 15 -1.97 5.87 14.13
N GLU A 16 -1.75 7.03 14.75
CA GLU A 16 -0.54 7.83 14.57
C GLU A 16 0.71 7.00 14.90
N ARG A 17 0.67 6.21 15.98
CA ARG A 17 1.77 5.31 16.36
C ARG A 17 2.05 4.23 15.31
N ILE A 18 1.02 3.71 14.64
CA ILE A 18 1.20 2.75 13.53
C ILE A 18 1.83 3.45 12.32
N LEU A 19 1.31 4.62 11.94
CA LEU A 19 1.77 5.37 10.77
C LEU A 19 3.21 5.89 10.93
N THR A 20 3.66 6.12 12.15
CA THR A 20 5.03 6.56 12.49
C THR A 20 5.95 5.41 12.90
N SER A 21 5.47 4.16 12.87
CA SER A 21 6.23 2.98 13.31
C SER A 21 7.35 2.57 12.34
N THR A 22 8.10 1.56 12.75
CA THR A 22 9.16 0.90 11.95
C THR A 22 8.67 0.35 10.62
N LEU A 23 7.39 -0.01 10.50
CA LEU A 23 6.79 -0.41 9.21
C LEU A 23 6.97 0.69 8.15
N HIS A 24 6.89 1.95 8.57
CA HIS A 24 7.07 3.11 7.72
C HIS A 24 8.55 3.54 7.65
N THR A 25 9.28 3.56 8.77
CA THR A 25 10.63 4.14 8.81
C THR A 25 11.75 3.20 8.36
N ALA A 26 11.56 1.88 8.45
CA ALA A 26 12.54 0.88 8.00
C ALA A 26 12.26 0.34 6.59
N SER A 27 11.11 0.69 6.00
CA SER A 27 10.86 0.45 4.58
C SER A 27 11.62 1.45 3.70
N PRO A 28 12.07 1.07 2.49
CA PRO A 28 12.63 2.03 1.54
C PRO A 28 11.61 3.15 1.25
N PRO A 29 11.91 4.42 1.58
CA PRO A 29 10.95 5.52 1.44
C PRO A 29 10.46 5.70 0.01
N SER A 30 11.30 5.34 -0.97
CA SER A 30 10.96 5.36 -2.37
C SER A 30 9.87 4.34 -2.73
N LEU A 31 9.72 3.21 -2.03
CA LEU A 31 8.76 2.15 -2.38
C LEU A 31 7.40 2.28 -1.69
N LEU A 32 7.35 2.98 -0.55
CA LEU A 32 6.09 3.19 0.19
C LEU A 32 4.97 3.82 -0.64
N PRO A 33 5.21 4.87 -1.44
CA PRO A 33 4.18 5.42 -2.32
C PRO A 33 3.63 4.40 -3.32
N LEU A 34 4.48 3.54 -3.88
CA LEU A 34 4.06 2.50 -4.82
C LEU A 34 3.20 1.45 -4.13
N ILE A 35 3.58 1.02 -2.92
CA ILE A 35 2.78 0.09 -2.11
C ILE A 35 1.38 0.68 -1.84
N THR A 36 1.32 1.96 -1.44
CA THR A 36 0.05 2.66 -1.20
C THR A 36 -0.81 2.74 -2.47
N LEU A 37 -0.22 3.10 -3.63
CA LEU A 37 -0.92 3.17 -4.92
C LEU A 37 -1.47 1.82 -5.36
N LEU A 38 -0.66 0.77 -5.31
CA LEU A 38 -1.07 -0.58 -5.73
C LEU A 38 -2.17 -1.11 -4.81
N THR A 39 -1.99 -0.99 -3.50
CA THR A 39 -2.97 -1.49 -2.51
C THR A 39 -4.31 -0.74 -2.60
N SER A 40 -4.27 0.58 -2.80
CA SER A 40 -5.48 1.40 -3.01
C SER A 40 -6.19 1.09 -4.30
N ARG A 41 -5.46 0.88 -5.40
CA ARG A 41 -6.05 0.45 -6.67
C ARG A 41 -6.72 -0.92 -6.55
N ILE A 42 -6.05 -1.92 -5.94
CA ILE A 42 -6.60 -3.27 -5.76
C ILE A 42 -7.87 -3.26 -4.90
N ASN A 43 -7.85 -2.51 -3.79
CA ASN A 43 -8.99 -2.45 -2.87
C ASN A 43 -10.11 -1.49 -3.33
N GLY A 44 -9.93 -0.78 -4.45
CA GLY A 44 -10.91 0.18 -4.96
C GLY A 44 -11.05 1.46 -4.11
N SER A 45 -10.05 1.81 -3.30
CA SER A 45 -10.09 3.04 -2.49
C SER A 45 -9.63 4.25 -3.30
N ALA A 46 -10.58 4.94 -3.93
CA ALA A 46 -10.31 6.15 -4.73
C ALA A 46 -9.65 7.25 -3.89
N ALA A 47 -10.13 7.48 -2.66
CA ALA A 47 -9.58 8.50 -1.75
C ALA A 47 -8.10 8.26 -1.44
N CYS A 48 -7.71 7.03 -1.05
CA CYS A 48 -6.31 6.71 -0.79
C CYS A 48 -5.44 6.79 -2.05
N PHE A 49 -5.98 6.34 -3.19
CA PHE A 49 -5.27 6.39 -4.46
C PHE A 49 -5.00 7.83 -4.89
N ASN A 50 -6.01 8.70 -4.84
CA ASN A 50 -5.91 10.10 -5.25
C ASN A 50 -4.98 10.89 -4.33
N GLU A 51 -5.10 10.71 -3.01
CA GLU A 51 -4.22 11.35 -2.03
C GLU A 51 -2.74 11.03 -2.36
N GLN A 52 -2.42 9.76 -2.62
CA GLN A 52 -1.06 9.38 -2.99
C GLN A 52 -0.66 9.84 -4.40
N ALA A 53 -1.59 9.86 -5.35
CA ALA A 53 -1.35 10.26 -6.74
C ALA A 53 -1.05 11.76 -6.89
N THR A 54 -1.51 12.60 -5.95
CA THR A 54 -1.20 14.03 -5.94
C THR A 54 0.19 14.34 -5.39
N GLN A 55 0.80 13.41 -4.64
CA GLN A 55 2.13 13.60 -4.08
C GLN A 55 3.19 13.66 -5.20
N PRO A 56 4.12 14.64 -5.16
CA PRO A 56 5.28 14.65 -6.06
C PRO A 56 6.15 13.40 -5.82
N GLY A 57 6.57 12.71 -6.89
CA GLY A 57 7.47 11.56 -6.70
C GLY A 57 7.75 10.72 -7.94
N ALA A 58 8.60 9.71 -7.74
CA ALA A 58 9.13 8.81 -8.77
C ALA A 58 8.05 7.95 -9.47
N TRP A 59 6.85 7.83 -8.90
CA TRP A 59 5.81 6.91 -9.36
C TRP A 59 4.73 7.54 -10.23
N ARG A 60 4.97 8.72 -10.81
CA ARG A 60 4.00 9.36 -11.71
C ARG A 60 3.61 8.47 -12.90
N ARG A 61 4.55 7.67 -13.43
CA ARG A 61 4.25 6.65 -14.46
C ARG A 61 3.30 5.57 -13.95
N ALA A 62 3.53 5.07 -12.72
CA ALA A 62 2.64 4.09 -12.09
C ALA A 62 1.23 4.65 -11.92
N VAL A 63 1.09 5.92 -11.51
CA VAL A 63 -0.23 6.58 -11.41
C VAL A 63 -0.97 6.58 -12.75
N ILE A 64 -0.28 6.91 -13.84
CA ILE A 64 -0.87 6.93 -15.19
C ILE A 64 -1.31 5.51 -15.59
N THR A 65 -0.44 4.51 -15.40
CA THR A 65 -0.73 3.10 -15.71
C THR A 65 -1.92 2.59 -14.88
N LEU A 66 -1.90 2.80 -13.57
CA LEU A 66 -2.91 2.28 -12.65
C LEU A 66 -4.28 2.97 -12.79
N ARG A 67 -4.36 4.15 -13.42
CA ARG A 67 -5.63 4.83 -13.71
C ARG A 67 -6.39 4.24 -14.90
N GLN A 68 -5.73 3.45 -15.76
CA GLN A 68 -6.42 2.80 -16.87
C GLN A 68 -7.40 1.76 -16.30
N GLU A 69 -8.58 1.66 -16.93
CA GLU A 69 -9.75 0.96 -16.37
C GLU A 69 -9.70 -0.57 -16.53
N ASP A 70 -8.82 -1.09 -17.39
CA ASP A 70 -8.58 -2.54 -17.52
C ASP A 70 -7.71 -3.08 -16.37
N ASP A 71 -7.73 -4.41 -16.15
CA ASP A 71 -7.10 -5.19 -15.05
C ASP A 71 -5.54 -5.18 -15.08
N ASP A 72 -4.98 -4.00 -15.38
CA ASP A 72 -3.63 -3.69 -15.80
C ASP A 72 -2.62 -3.60 -14.65
N ILE A 73 -2.98 -4.04 -13.43
CA ILE A 73 -1.99 -4.15 -12.35
C ILE A 73 -0.90 -5.15 -12.76
N ALA A 74 -1.26 -6.18 -13.54
CA ALA A 74 -0.30 -7.10 -14.17
C ALA A 74 0.61 -6.41 -15.21
N ARG A 75 0.16 -5.32 -15.85
CA ARG A 75 0.95 -4.50 -16.79
C ARG A 75 1.77 -3.41 -16.09
N CYS A 76 1.60 -3.24 -14.77
CA CYS A 76 2.50 -2.42 -13.99
C CYS A 76 3.86 -3.14 -13.87
N GLU A 77 4.68 -3.01 -14.92
CA GLU A 77 6.05 -3.55 -14.99
C GLU A 77 7.01 -2.83 -14.03
N LEU A 78 6.53 -1.78 -13.36
CA LEU A 78 7.25 -1.08 -12.32
C LEU A 78 7.28 -1.97 -11.06
N GLU A 79 8.48 -2.43 -10.71
CA GLU A 79 8.72 -3.31 -9.57
C GLU A 79 7.91 -4.62 -9.59
N PRO A 80 8.13 -5.52 -10.57
CA PRO A 80 7.24 -6.68 -10.82
C PRO A 80 7.13 -7.63 -9.63
N ALA A 81 8.25 -7.90 -8.93
CA ALA A 81 8.26 -8.72 -7.72
C ALA A 81 7.40 -8.12 -6.60
N LEU A 82 7.51 -6.81 -6.39
CA LEU A 82 6.72 -6.09 -5.38
C LEU A 82 5.24 -6.05 -5.75
N THR A 83 4.96 -5.72 -7.01
CA THR A 83 3.60 -5.70 -7.57
C THR A 83 2.92 -7.05 -7.40
N GLN A 84 3.61 -8.16 -7.71
CA GLN A 84 3.08 -9.51 -7.55
C GLN A 84 2.84 -9.86 -6.07
N ALA A 85 3.78 -9.50 -5.19
CA ALA A 85 3.63 -9.75 -3.75
C ALA A 85 2.42 -9.00 -3.16
N ILE A 86 2.26 -7.72 -3.51
CA ILE A 86 1.11 -6.90 -3.07
C ILE A 86 -0.20 -7.45 -3.61
N GLN A 87 -0.24 -7.88 -4.89
CA GLN A 87 -1.44 -8.48 -5.48
C GLN A 87 -1.89 -9.72 -4.70
N TRP A 88 -0.98 -10.66 -4.43
CA TRP A 88 -1.32 -11.86 -3.66
C TRP A 88 -1.74 -11.52 -2.24
N LEU A 89 -0.97 -10.66 -1.56
CA LEU A 89 -1.26 -10.29 -0.18
C LEU A 89 -2.62 -9.56 -0.05
N THR A 90 -3.01 -8.79 -1.06
CA THR A 90 -4.25 -8.00 -1.03
C THR A 90 -5.47 -8.77 -1.52
N ARG A 91 -5.34 -9.59 -2.57
CA ARG A 91 -6.46 -10.33 -3.19
C ARG A 91 -6.70 -11.72 -2.59
N ALA A 92 -5.64 -12.43 -2.20
CA ALA A 92 -5.71 -13.80 -1.68
C ALA A 92 -4.58 -14.07 -0.67
N PRO A 93 -4.62 -13.40 0.51
CA PRO A 93 -3.56 -13.51 1.52
C PRO A 93 -3.35 -14.94 2.02
N ASP A 94 -4.39 -15.78 2.01
CA ASP A 94 -4.34 -17.22 2.32
C ASP A 94 -3.44 -18.01 1.36
N ARG A 95 -3.22 -17.49 0.15
CA ARG A 95 -2.34 -18.07 -0.87
C ARG A 95 -0.97 -17.40 -0.93
N PHE A 96 -0.73 -16.38 -0.11
CA PHE A 96 0.58 -15.76 -0.03
C PHE A 96 1.60 -16.77 0.54
N SER A 97 2.75 -16.91 -0.11
CA SER A 97 3.74 -17.92 0.24
C SER A 97 5.16 -17.44 -0.02
N ALA A 98 6.14 -18.27 0.33
CA ALA A 98 7.55 -18.01 0.10
C ALA A 98 7.88 -17.72 -1.38
N ALA A 99 7.11 -18.28 -2.32
CA ALA A 99 7.27 -18.01 -3.76
C ALA A 99 7.05 -16.53 -4.13
N HIS A 100 6.23 -15.80 -3.37
CA HIS A 100 5.98 -14.36 -3.57
C HIS A 100 6.94 -13.50 -2.74
N PHE A 101 7.50 -14.06 -1.66
CA PHE A 101 8.43 -13.35 -0.77
C PHE A 101 9.88 -13.37 -1.27
N PHE A 102 10.41 -14.55 -1.65
CA PHE A 102 11.81 -14.69 -2.08
C PHE A 102 12.22 -13.75 -3.23
N PRO A 103 11.37 -13.48 -4.25
CA PRO A 103 11.69 -12.51 -5.30
C PRO A 103 11.93 -11.07 -4.81
N LEU A 104 11.48 -10.70 -3.61
CA LEU A 104 11.80 -9.40 -3.02
C LEU A 104 13.25 -9.33 -2.56
N LEU A 105 13.77 -10.45 -2.04
CA LEU A 105 15.14 -10.53 -1.50
C LEU A 105 16.20 -10.54 -2.60
N THR A 106 15.89 -11.13 -3.76
CA THR A 106 16.82 -11.20 -4.90
C THR A 106 17.15 -9.83 -5.51
N ARG A 107 16.45 -8.77 -5.09
CA ARG A 107 16.64 -7.39 -5.55
C ARG A 107 17.41 -6.50 -4.56
N GLY A 108 18.08 -7.11 -3.58
CA GLY A 108 18.94 -6.41 -2.63
C GLY A 108 18.20 -5.78 -1.45
N VAL A 109 16.90 -6.06 -1.31
CA VAL A 109 16.10 -5.68 -0.13
C VAL A 109 16.38 -6.68 0.98
N SER A 110 16.68 -6.21 2.20
CA SER A 110 16.88 -7.10 3.34
C SER A 110 15.57 -7.80 3.72
N SER A 111 15.65 -8.96 4.39
CA SER A 111 14.46 -9.66 4.89
C SER A 111 13.60 -8.77 5.79
N GLU A 112 14.23 -7.93 6.62
CA GLU A 112 13.54 -6.96 7.48
C GLU A 112 12.78 -5.92 6.65
N GLN A 113 13.43 -5.31 5.66
CA GLN A 113 12.79 -4.35 4.77
C GLN A 113 11.63 -4.97 4.00
N ALA A 114 11.80 -6.20 3.50
CA ALA A 114 10.74 -6.92 2.80
C ALA A 114 9.53 -7.17 3.72
N ILE A 115 9.76 -7.59 4.96
CA ILE A 115 8.69 -7.78 5.96
C ILE A 115 7.99 -6.45 6.27
N ASN A 116 8.75 -5.36 6.48
CA ASN A 116 8.19 -4.04 6.75
C ASN A 116 7.33 -3.52 5.58
N MET A 117 7.77 -3.74 4.34
CA MET A 117 7.00 -3.39 3.14
C MET A 117 5.67 -4.18 3.06
N LEU A 118 5.69 -5.47 3.37
CA LEU A 118 4.46 -6.28 3.43
C LEU A 118 3.55 -5.86 4.60
N GLY A 119 4.13 -5.50 5.74
CA GLY A 119 3.40 -4.93 6.86
C GLY A 119 2.73 -3.60 6.48
N TRP A 120 3.43 -2.72 5.76
CA TRP A 120 2.87 -1.49 5.23
C TRP A 120 1.72 -1.74 4.25
N CYS A 121 1.84 -2.74 3.36
CA CYS A 121 0.74 -3.19 2.51
C CYS A 121 -0.51 -3.56 3.34
N GLY A 122 -0.32 -4.27 4.46
CA GLY A 122 -1.40 -4.58 5.41
C GLY A 122 -2.05 -3.33 6.02
N VAL A 123 -1.24 -2.37 6.48
CA VAL A 123 -1.70 -1.08 7.03
C VAL A 123 -2.50 -0.30 5.99
N CYS A 124 -1.99 -0.16 4.75
CA CYS A 124 -2.71 0.45 3.64
C CYS A 124 -4.04 -0.28 3.37
N GLY A 125 -4.04 -1.61 3.37
CA GLY A 125 -5.23 -2.41 3.16
C GLY A 125 -6.32 -2.20 4.20
N TRP A 126 -5.93 -2.00 5.46
CA TRP A 126 -6.83 -1.64 6.55
C TRP A 126 -7.36 -0.20 6.40
N LEU A 127 -6.48 0.77 6.12
CA LEU A 127 -6.84 2.18 5.89
C LEU A 127 -7.84 2.34 4.75
N ASN A 128 -7.64 1.61 3.65
CA ASN A 128 -8.54 1.63 2.50
C ASN A 128 -9.95 1.21 2.89
N ARG A 129 -10.09 0.09 3.63
CA ARG A 129 -11.38 -0.41 4.11
C ARG A 129 -12.03 0.57 5.09
N LEU A 130 -11.24 1.19 5.96
CA LEU A 130 -11.73 2.21 6.88
C LEU A 130 -12.28 3.42 6.13
N LYS A 131 -11.52 3.99 5.19
CA LYS A 131 -11.98 5.14 4.37
C LYS A 131 -13.26 4.81 3.60
N ILE A 132 -13.32 3.64 2.96
CA ILE A 132 -14.52 3.17 2.24
C ILE A 132 -15.72 3.05 3.19
N ALA A 133 -15.54 2.41 4.35
CA ALA A 133 -16.61 2.24 5.34
C ALA A 133 -17.11 3.58 5.92
N LEU A 134 -16.25 4.60 5.95
CA LEU A 134 -16.60 5.97 6.36
C LEU A 134 -17.22 6.81 5.22
N GLY A 135 -17.35 6.25 4.00
CA GLY A 135 -17.92 6.94 2.85
C GLY A 135 -16.97 7.93 2.17
N GLU A 136 -15.66 7.82 2.39
CA GLU A 136 -14.66 8.66 1.71
C GLU A 136 -14.41 8.12 0.29
N THR A 137 -14.99 8.78 -0.71
CA THR A 137 -15.01 8.31 -2.10
C THR A 137 -14.08 9.06 -3.07
N TYR A 138 -13.35 10.09 -2.63
CA TYR A 138 -12.53 10.94 -3.52
C TYR A 138 -11.23 11.40 -2.88
#